data_AF-A0A5P2AJY0-F1
#
_entry.id   AF-A0A5P2AJY0-F1
#
_cell.length_a   1.000
_cell.length_b   1.000
_cell.length_c   1.000
_cell.angle_alpha   90.00
_cell.angle_beta   90.00
_cell.angle_gamma   90.00
#
_symmetry.space_group_name_H-M   'P 1'
#
loop_
_entity.id
_entity.type
_entity.pdbx_description
1 polymer ?
#
loop_
_entity_poly.entity_id
_entity_poly.type
_entity_poly.pdbx_seq_one_letter_code
_entity_poly.pdbx_strand_id
1 'polypeptide(L)'
;MLNGGADVNAVAKGHDTPLQLLMSQCAYTDEALAPFCDVLFARGDLDMLMIGAVEKSAYAMAVKSMRRQGLRARMEQYLPLHGIEIPETV
;
A
#
# COMPACT_ATOMS: atom_id res chain seq x y z
N MET A 1 7.09 -13.88 7.54
CA MET A 1 8.34 -13.47 8.22
C MET A 1 8.81 -12.15 7.61
N LEU A 2 8.66 -11.03 8.33
CA LEU A 2 9.17 -9.71 7.92
C LEU A 2 10.39 -9.26 8.78
N ASN A 3 10.82 -10.10 9.72
CA ASN A 3 12.02 -9.87 10.57
C ASN A 3 13.35 -10.19 9.87
N GLY A 4 13.33 -10.61 8.59
CA GLY A 4 14.50 -11.12 7.86
C GLY A 4 15.13 -10.15 6.85
N GLY A 5 14.79 -8.86 6.87
CA GLY A 5 15.27 -7.90 5.85
C GLY A 5 14.58 -8.03 4.50
N ALA A 6 13.35 -8.55 4.47
CA ALA A 6 12.54 -8.57 3.25
C ALA A 6 12.20 -7.14 2.83
N ASP A 7 12.47 -6.81 1.56
CA ASP A 7 12.09 -5.54 0.95
C ASP A 7 10.57 -5.48 0.77
N VAL A 8 9.92 -4.55 1.49
CA VAL A 8 8.46 -4.38 1.46
C VAL A 8 7.96 -3.60 0.24
N ASN A 9 8.87 -3.06 -0.56
CA ASN A 9 8.58 -2.37 -1.80
C ASN A 9 8.98 -3.18 -3.03
N ALA A 10 9.52 -4.38 -2.85
CA ALA A 10 10.00 -5.22 -3.96
C ALA A 10 8.90 -5.43 -5.01
N VAL A 11 9.15 -4.96 -6.24
CA VAL A 11 8.27 -5.23 -7.39
C VAL A 11 8.62 -6.59 -7.95
N ALA A 12 7.71 -7.55 -7.86
CA ALA A 12 7.88 -8.86 -8.48
C ALA A 12 7.45 -8.81 -9.96
N LYS A 13 8.07 -9.65 -10.79
CA LYS A 13 7.68 -9.72 -12.20
C LYS A 13 6.26 -10.30 -12.31
N GLY A 14 5.31 -9.48 -12.74
CA GLY A 14 3.88 -9.86 -12.87
C GLY A 14 3.06 -9.77 -11.58
N HIS A 15 3.67 -9.42 -10.45
CA HIS A 15 2.98 -9.17 -9.20
C HIS A 15 3.53 -7.86 -8.64
N ASP A 16 2.66 -6.87 -8.47
CA ASP A 16 3.01 -5.54 -7.98
C ASP A 16 3.73 -5.55 -6.60
N THR A 17 3.97 -4.38 -6.01
CA THR A 17 4.50 -4.35 -4.64
C THR A 17 3.60 -5.13 -3.67
N PRO A 18 4.11 -5.64 -2.54
CA PRO A 18 3.30 -6.34 -1.53
C PRO A 18 2.02 -5.59 -1.13
N LEU A 19 2.08 -4.26 -1.02
CA LEU A 19 0.91 -3.44 -0.70
C LEU A 19 -0.11 -3.43 -1.86
N GLN A 20 0.34 -3.27 -3.10
CA GLN A 20 -0.53 -3.33 -4.27
C GLN A 20 -1.16 -4.70 -4.45
N LEU A 21 -0.43 -5.77 -4.14
CA LEU A 21 -0.94 -7.13 -4.13
C LEU A 21 -2.10 -7.30 -3.15
N LEU A 22 -1.99 -6.77 -1.92
CA LEU A 22 -3.09 -6.80 -0.95
C LEU A 22 -4.29 -5.99 -1.43
N MET A 23 -4.04 -4.82 -2.03
CA MET A 23 -5.09 -3.96 -2.54
C MET A 23 -5.90 -4.60 -3.68
N SER A 24 -5.23 -5.36 -4.55
CA SER A 24 -5.86 -6.05 -5.69
C SER A 24 -6.74 -7.24 -5.26
N GLN A 25 -6.69 -7.66 -3.99
CA GLN A 25 -7.53 -8.75 -3.47
C GLN A 25 -8.99 -8.34 -3.25
N CYS A 26 -9.74 -8.13 -4.33
CA CYS A 26 -11.14 -7.72 -4.32
C CYS A 26 -12.10 -8.69 -3.60
N ALA A 27 -11.66 -9.90 -3.24
CA ALA A 27 -12.47 -10.83 -2.45
C ALA A 27 -12.57 -10.44 -0.96
N TYR A 28 -11.63 -9.63 -0.44
CA TYR A 28 -11.53 -9.32 0.99
C TYR A 28 -11.84 -7.85 1.29
N THR A 29 -12.43 -7.60 2.46
CA THR A 29 -12.69 -6.26 2.98
C THR A 29 -11.42 -5.63 3.55
N ASP A 30 -11.45 -4.34 3.84
CA ASP A 30 -10.30 -3.65 4.45
C ASP A 30 -9.99 -4.22 5.84
N GLU A 31 -11.01 -4.60 6.61
CA GLU A 31 -10.85 -5.22 7.94
C GLU A 31 -10.17 -6.59 7.84
N ALA A 32 -10.55 -7.39 6.84
CA ALA A 32 -9.92 -8.70 6.61
C ALA A 32 -8.45 -8.57 6.18
N LEU A 33 -8.11 -7.50 5.47
CA LEU A 33 -6.74 -7.21 5.05
C LEU A 33 -5.92 -6.48 6.11
N ALA A 34 -6.56 -5.89 7.13
CA ALA A 34 -5.91 -5.03 8.11
C ALA A 34 -4.70 -5.68 8.78
N PRO A 35 -4.73 -6.93 9.27
CA PRO A 35 -3.56 -7.54 9.93
C PRO A 35 -2.34 -7.66 9.02
N PHE A 36 -2.53 -7.87 7.72
CA PHE A 36 -1.44 -7.95 6.75
C PHE A 36 -0.90 -6.56 6.42
N CYS A 37 -1.81 -5.59 6.26
CA CYS A 37 -1.46 -4.21 6.04
C CYS A 37 -0.69 -3.64 7.23
N ASP A 38 -1.09 -3.96 8.46
CA ASP A 38 -0.42 -3.51 9.70
C ASP A 38 1.07 -3.83 9.70
N VAL A 39 1.46 -5.01 9.20
CA VAL A 39 2.88 -5.36 9.14
C VAL A 39 3.65 -4.54 8.11
N LEU A 40 3.00 -4.12 7.01
CA LEU A 40 3.59 -3.21 6.04
C LEU A 40 3.64 -1.78 6.61
N PHE A 41 2.55 -1.27 7.19
CA PHE A 41 2.48 0.06 7.79
C PHE A 41 3.45 0.25 8.97
N ALA A 42 3.87 -0.82 9.63
CA ALA A 42 4.88 -0.79 10.69
C ALA A 42 6.31 -0.51 10.17
N ARG A 43 6.53 -0.54 8.86
CA ARG A 43 7.83 -0.36 8.22
C ARG A 43 8.01 1.09 7.81
N GLY A 44 8.98 1.78 8.42
CA GLY A 44 9.28 3.19 8.09
C GLY A 44 9.86 3.41 6.68
N ASP A 45 10.26 2.34 6.00
CA ASP A 45 10.74 2.35 4.61
C ASP A 45 9.64 2.00 3.59
N LEU A 46 8.37 1.86 3.99
CA LEU A 46 7.28 1.57 3.07
C LEU A 46 7.02 2.77 2.13
N ASP A 47 7.14 2.51 0.82
CA ASP A 47 6.87 3.47 -0.25
C ASP A 47 5.52 3.14 -0.91
N MET A 48 4.50 3.91 -0.54
CA MET A 48 3.14 3.78 -1.08
C MET A 48 2.96 4.49 -2.43
N LEU A 49 3.97 5.26 -2.85
CA LEU A 49 3.99 6.05 -4.08
C LEU A 49 4.83 5.39 -5.19
N MET A 50 5.59 4.34 -4.85
CA MET A 50 6.30 3.51 -5.80
C MET A 50 5.37 3.03 -6.92
N ILE A 51 5.78 3.25 -8.16
CA ILE A 51 5.07 2.77 -9.34
C ILE A 51 5.40 1.30 -9.54
N GLY A 52 4.39 0.45 -9.36
CA GLY A 52 4.49 -0.99 -9.56
C GLY A 52 4.44 -1.41 -11.03
N ALA A 53 4.32 -2.72 -11.25
CA ALA A 53 4.27 -3.32 -12.57
C ALA A 53 3.02 -2.92 -13.38
N VAL A 54 1.94 -2.52 -12.70
CA VAL A 54 0.69 -2.01 -13.32
C VAL A 54 0.69 -0.49 -13.58
N GLU A 55 1.86 0.15 -13.61
CA GLU A 55 2.03 1.59 -13.90
C GLU A 55 1.26 2.54 -12.97
N LYS A 56 0.89 2.04 -11.78
CA LYS A 56 0.22 2.80 -10.72
C LYS A 56 0.94 2.56 -9.42
N SER A 57 0.76 3.48 -8.46
CA SER A 57 1.16 3.26 -7.08
C SER A 57 0.03 2.64 -6.26
N ALA A 58 0.37 2.11 -5.08
CA ALA A 58 -0.63 1.67 -4.11
C ALA A 58 -1.59 2.82 -3.76
N TYR A 59 -1.07 4.01 -3.49
CA TYR A 59 -1.90 5.17 -3.19
C TYR A 59 -2.86 5.52 -4.34
N ALA A 60 -2.37 5.51 -5.59
CA ALA A 60 -3.21 5.74 -6.78
C ALA A 60 -4.36 4.74 -6.90
N MET A 61 -4.09 3.47 -6.59
CA MET A 61 -5.11 2.43 -6.58
C MET A 61 -6.16 2.67 -5.48
N ALA A 62 -5.74 3.21 -4.32
CA ALA A 62 -6.61 3.44 -3.17
C ALA A 62 -7.57 4.60 -3.45
N VAL A 63 -7.05 5.70 -4.01
CA VAL A 63 -7.82 6.89 -4.40
C VAL A 63 -8.95 6.53 -5.37
N LYS A 64 -8.68 5.64 -6.33
CA LYS A 64 -9.66 5.23 -7.36
C LYS A 64 -10.62 4.14 -6.90
N SER A 65 -10.38 3.52 -5.74
CA SER A 65 -11.18 2.40 -5.27
C SER A 65 -12.29 2.85 -4.32
N MET A 66 -13.54 2.55 -4.68
CA MET A 66 -14.68 2.72 -3.77
C MET A 66 -14.66 1.76 -2.58
N ARG A 67 -13.88 0.67 -2.65
CA ARG A 67 -13.84 -0.40 -1.63
C ARG A 67 -12.68 -0.28 -0.65
N ARG A 68 -11.65 0.51 -0.99
CA ARG A 68 -10.43 0.67 -0.18
C ARG A 68 -10.40 1.99 0.59
N GLN A 69 -11.56 2.49 1.01
CA GLN A 69 -11.65 3.79 1.69
C GLN A 69 -10.95 3.77 3.05
N GLY A 70 -11.05 2.67 3.80
CA GLY A 70 -10.38 2.51 5.08
C GLY A 70 -8.87 2.41 4.90
N LEU A 71 -8.42 1.62 3.92
CA LEU A 71 -7.00 1.54 3.56
C LEU A 71 -6.44 2.88 3.08
N ARG A 72 -7.19 3.62 2.26
CA ARG A 72 -6.84 4.97 1.82
C ARG A 72 -6.64 5.91 3.02
N ALA A 73 -7.59 5.96 3.94
CA ALA A 73 -7.49 6.82 5.12
C ALA A 73 -6.24 6.52 5.96
N ARG A 74 -5.87 5.23 6.07
CA ARG A 74 -4.63 4.82 6.73
C ARG A 74 -3.37 5.27 5.99
N MET A 75 -3.37 5.23 4.66
CA MET A 75 -2.27 5.77 3.84
C MET A 75 -2.12 7.27 4.04
N GLU A 76 -3.24 8.02 4.00
CA GLU A 76 -3.26 9.46 4.23
C GLU A 76 -2.79 9.86 5.65
N GLN A 77 -2.93 8.99 6.64
CA GLN A 77 -2.32 9.17 7.96
C GLN A 77 -0.82 8.84 7.97
N TYR A 78 -0.41 7.77 7.27
CA TYR A 78 0.98 7.32 7.25
C TYR A 78 1.91 8.30 6.55
N LEU A 79 1.52 8.82 5.38
CA LEU A 79 2.34 9.73 4.55
C LEU A 79 2.89 10.93 5.35
N PRO A 80 2.05 11.76 5.99
CA PRO A 80 2.55 12.91 6.75
C PRO A 80 3.36 12.52 7.99
N LEU A 81 3.04 11.39 8.63
CA LEU A 81 3.83 10.87 9.76
C LEU A 81 5.27 10.52 9.35
N HIS A 82 5.49 10.21 8.07
CA HIS A 82 6.81 9.89 7.50
C HIS A 82 7.38 11.04 6.67
N GLY A 83 6.80 12.25 6.77
CA GLY A 83 7.28 13.44 6.08
C GLY A 83 7.05 13.41 4.55
N ILE A 84 6.13 12.58 4.07
CA ILE A 84 5.77 12.48 2.66
C ILE A 84 4.50 13.31 2.42
N GLU A 85 4.55 14.22 1.46
CA GLU A 85 3.38 14.99 1.06
C GLU A 85 2.36 14.12 0.34
N ILE A 86 1.08 14.34 0.64
CA ILE A 86 -0.02 13.64 -0.01
C ILE A 86 -0.15 14.21 -1.43
N PRO A 87 -0.08 13.38 -2.50
CA PRO A 87 -0.29 13.86 -3.86
C PRO A 87 -1.70 14.44 -4.02
N GLU A 88 -1.81 15.69 -4.45
CA GLU A 88 -3.10 16.39 -4.64
C GLU A 88 -3.94 15.80 -5.80
N THR A 89 -3.31 15.03 -6.70
CA THR A 89 -3.95 14.44 -7.90
C THR A 89 -3.35 13.09 -8.25
N VAL A 90 -4.18 12.04 -8.34
CA VAL A 90 -3.79 10.67 -8.79
C VAL A 90 -4.77 10.07 -9.79
#